data_AF-K8EFV1-F1
#
_entry.id   AF-K8EFV1-F1
#
_cell.length_a   1.000
_cell.length_b   1.000
_cell.length_c   1.000
_cell.angle_alpha   90.00
_cell.angle_beta   90.00
_cell.angle_gamma   90.00
#
_symmetry.space_group_name_H-M   'P 1'
#
loop_
_entity.id
_entity.type
_entity.pdbx_description
1 polymer ?
#
loop_
_entity_poly.entity_id
_entity_poly.type
_entity_poly.pdbx_seq_one_letter_code
_entity_poly.pdbx_strand_id
1 'polypeptide(L)'
;MSTSATSGVWKHHKVVPETPAGFTMRGTVPTDENGVDVMMEMWERGKGKMSVQFFKKDGEKLVEDGKPLILNKGDAGYIEGGRIHDAKYLEDCKLVYVHDKQFGFDAAAASA
;
A
#
# COMPACT_ATOMS: atom_id res chain seq x y z
N MET A 1 -1.47 -8.75 17.01
CA MET A 1 -2.29 -7.55 16.71
C MET A 1 -2.42 -7.43 15.21
N SER A 2 -3.61 -7.10 14.68
CA SER A 2 -3.75 -6.86 13.24
C SER A 2 -2.94 -5.63 12.85
N THR A 3 -2.05 -5.76 11.85
CA THR A 3 -1.19 -4.69 11.34
C THR A 3 -1.98 -3.50 10.77
N SER A 4 -3.31 -3.65 10.58
CA SER A 4 -4.20 -2.57 10.17
C SER A 4 -4.42 -1.50 11.23
N ALA A 5 -4.32 -1.82 12.54
CA ALA A 5 -4.67 -0.87 13.61
C ALA A 5 -3.74 0.35 13.70
N THR A 6 -2.50 0.23 13.20
CA THR A 6 -1.51 1.32 13.20
C THR A 6 -1.42 2.04 11.84
N SER A 7 -2.12 1.55 10.81
CA SER A 7 -2.00 2.07 9.45
C SER A 7 -2.58 3.48 9.30
N GLY A 8 -1.83 4.35 8.64
CA GLY A 8 -2.27 5.70 8.27
C GLY A 8 -3.49 5.72 7.33
N VAL A 9 -3.67 4.68 6.51
CA VAL A 9 -4.80 4.55 5.57
C VAL A 9 -6.15 4.63 6.30
N TRP A 10 -6.23 4.07 7.51
CA TRP A 10 -7.45 4.08 8.32
C TRP A 10 -7.63 5.33 9.19
N LYS A 11 -6.76 6.35 9.05
CA LYS A 11 -6.90 7.64 9.71
C LYS A 11 -7.69 8.62 8.83
N HIS A 12 -8.04 9.78 9.38
CA HIS A 12 -8.67 10.90 8.65
C HIS A 12 -10.10 10.66 8.12
N HIS A 13 -10.83 9.67 8.67
CA HIS A 13 -12.26 9.57 8.39
C HIS A 13 -13.02 10.77 8.96
N LYS A 14 -13.96 11.30 8.19
CA LYS A 14 -14.81 12.44 8.55
C LYS A 14 -16.27 12.03 8.56
N VAL A 15 -17.05 12.64 9.45
CA VAL A 15 -18.51 12.53 9.44
C VAL A 15 -19.02 13.26 8.21
N VAL A 16 -20.00 12.68 7.53
CA VAL A 16 -20.64 13.28 6.36
C VAL A 16 -21.99 13.83 6.78
N PRO A 17 -22.34 15.09 6.43
CA PRO A 17 -23.66 15.62 6.67
C PRO A 17 -24.75 14.68 6.11
N GLU A 18 -25.89 14.61 6.78
CA GLU A 18 -27.06 13.84 6.32
C GLU A 18 -26.82 12.31 6.22
N THR A 19 -25.82 11.78 6.95
CA THR A 19 -25.57 10.33 7.04
C THR A 19 -25.90 9.76 8.43
N PRO A 20 -26.14 8.43 8.55
CA PRO A 20 -26.47 7.80 9.82
C PRO A 20 -25.42 8.05 10.91
N ALA A 21 -25.87 8.10 12.17
CA ALA A 21 -24.99 8.28 13.32
C ALA A 21 -23.91 7.17 13.37
N GLY A 22 -22.65 7.58 13.51
CA GLY A 22 -21.49 6.67 13.53
C GLY A 22 -20.90 6.36 12.15
N PHE A 23 -21.52 6.81 11.05
CA PHE A 23 -20.90 6.70 9.74
C PHE A 23 -19.79 7.74 9.57
N THR A 24 -18.62 7.28 9.15
CA THR A 24 -17.50 8.14 8.75
C THR A 24 -16.90 7.61 7.46
N MET A 25 -16.49 8.50 6.57
CA MET A 25 -15.81 8.12 5.33
C MET A 25 -14.54 8.95 5.13
N ARG A 26 -13.68 8.50 4.23
CA ARG A 26 -12.52 9.24 3.76
C ARG A 26 -12.65 9.44 2.26
N GLY A 27 -12.35 10.65 1.78
CA GLY A 27 -12.40 10.97 0.36
C GLY A 27 -11.19 10.43 -0.41
N THR A 28 -11.06 10.82 -1.67
CA THR A 28 -9.90 10.53 -2.51
C THR A 28 -9.15 11.80 -2.88
N VAL A 29 -7.85 11.70 -3.13
CA VAL A 29 -7.11 12.79 -3.77
C VAL A 29 -7.56 12.95 -5.24
N PRO A 30 -7.44 14.14 -5.86
CA PRO A 30 -6.96 15.41 -5.28
C PRO A 30 -8.05 16.27 -4.62
N THR A 31 -9.31 15.82 -4.61
CA THR A 31 -10.43 16.62 -4.08
C THR A 31 -10.47 16.68 -2.55
N ASP A 32 -9.80 15.74 -1.89
CA ASP A 32 -9.54 15.73 -0.45
C ASP A 32 -8.02 15.66 -0.23
N GLU A 33 -7.42 16.69 0.38
CA GLU A 33 -5.97 16.72 0.71
C GLU A 33 -5.55 15.60 1.67
N ASN A 34 -6.49 15.09 2.46
CA ASN A 34 -6.32 13.94 3.33
C ASN A 34 -6.99 12.71 2.71
N GLY A 35 -7.39 12.72 1.45
CA GLY A 35 -7.97 11.58 0.77
C GLY A 35 -7.00 10.41 0.64
N VAL A 36 -7.51 9.23 0.33
CA VAL A 36 -6.66 8.11 -0.12
C VAL A 36 -6.36 8.25 -1.61
N ASP A 37 -5.21 7.75 -2.03
CA ASP A 37 -4.95 7.46 -3.45
C ASP A 37 -5.15 5.97 -3.70
N VAL A 38 -5.77 5.63 -4.84
CA VAL A 38 -6.09 4.24 -5.19
C VAL A 38 -5.51 3.93 -6.55
N MET A 39 -4.64 2.94 -6.57
CA MET A 39 -4.04 2.41 -7.79
C MET A 39 -4.54 0.99 -8.02
N MET A 40 -4.86 0.69 -9.27
CA MET A 40 -5.20 -0.66 -9.70
C MET A 40 -4.15 -1.12 -10.69
N GLU A 41 -3.46 -2.20 -10.35
CA GLU A 41 -2.47 -2.82 -11.21
C GLU A 41 -3.00 -4.18 -11.69
N MET A 42 -2.80 -4.45 -12.97
CA MET A 42 -3.23 -5.68 -13.60
C MET A 42 -2.09 -6.29 -14.39
N TRP A 43 -1.75 -7.53 -14.06
CA TRP A 43 -0.79 -8.34 -14.81
C TRP A 43 -1.40 -9.69 -15.16
N GLU A 44 -1.92 -9.78 -16.38
CA GLU A 44 -2.59 -10.96 -16.98
C GLU A 44 -3.60 -11.70 -16.06
N ARG A 45 -4.25 -12.76 -16.56
CA ARG A 45 -5.29 -13.48 -15.79
C ARG A 45 -4.68 -14.58 -14.92
N GLY A 46 -4.48 -14.32 -13.63
CA GLY A 46 -3.97 -15.35 -12.73
C GLY A 46 -4.67 -15.55 -11.39
N LYS A 47 -4.11 -16.54 -10.69
CA LYS A 47 -4.60 -17.09 -9.42
C LYS A 47 -4.22 -16.23 -8.23
N GLY A 48 -3.40 -15.19 -8.44
CA GLY A 48 -3.11 -14.11 -7.51
C GLY A 48 -2.12 -14.50 -6.43
N LYS A 49 -0.82 -14.30 -6.68
CA LYS A 49 0.22 -14.48 -5.66
C LYS A 49 1.37 -13.50 -5.86
N MET A 50 1.79 -12.84 -4.80
CA MET A 50 2.96 -11.95 -4.81
C MET A 50 3.79 -12.07 -3.54
N SER A 51 5.03 -11.61 -3.62
CA SER A 51 5.92 -11.43 -2.47
C SER A 51 6.33 -9.97 -2.34
N VAL A 52 6.40 -9.50 -1.10
CA VAL A 52 7.00 -8.21 -0.76
C VAL A 52 8.19 -8.46 0.15
N GLN A 53 9.40 -8.19 -0.34
CA GLN A 53 10.61 -8.23 0.48
C GLN A 53 10.89 -6.82 1.02
N PHE A 54 11.06 -6.71 2.33
CA PHE A 54 11.45 -5.45 2.97
C PHE A 54 12.96 -5.33 3.09
N PHE A 55 13.46 -4.10 3.11
CA PHE A 55 14.87 -3.79 3.27
C PHE A 55 15.09 -2.70 4.30
N LYS A 56 16.26 -2.73 4.92
CA LYS A 56 16.82 -1.63 5.72
C LYS A 56 18.15 -1.19 5.12
N LYS A 57 18.50 0.09 5.34
CA LYS A 57 19.82 0.60 4.98
C LYS A 57 20.86 0.13 6.00
N ASP A 58 21.95 -0.43 5.51
CA ASP A 58 23.17 -0.74 6.27
C ASP A 58 24.36 -0.07 5.55
N GLY A 59 24.71 1.13 6.02
CA GLY A 59 25.57 2.04 5.28
C GLY A 59 24.98 2.39 3.90
N GLU A 60 25.75 2.14 2.84
CA GLU A 60 25.32 2.35 1.45
C GLU A 60 24.58 1.14 0.84
N LYS A 61 24.42 0.05 1.60
CA LYS A 61 23.79 -1.18 1.11
C LYS A 61 22.35 -1.30 1.60
N LEU A 62 21.53 -1.99 0.81
CA LEU A 62 20.23 -2.49 1.25
C LEU A 62 20.39 -3.95 1.68
N VAL A 63 19.94 -4.26 2.90
CA VAL A 63 19.94 -5.61 3.44
C VAL A 63 18.52 -6.04 3.73
N GLU A 64 18.21 -7.32 3.47
CA GLU A 64 16.88 -7.89 3.68
C GLU A 64 16.46 -7.73 5.15
N ASP A 65 15.25 -7.20 5.35
CA ASP A 65 14.63 -6.98 6.65
C ASP A 65 13.56 -8.05 6.89
N GLY A 66 14.02 -9.21 7.34
CA GLY A 66 13.16 -10.36 7.62
C GLY A 66 12.72 -11.13 6.38
N LYS A 67 11.80 -12.07 6.56
CA LYS A 67 11.28 -12.92 5.48
C LYS A 67 10.29 -12.13 4.60
N PRO A 68 10.17 -12.47 3.31
CA PRO A 68 9.17 -11.87 2.44
C PRO A 68 7.75 -12.06 2.99
N LEU A 69 6.93 -11.01 2.89
CA LEU A 69 5.48 -11.11 3.04
C LEU A 69 4.92 -11.75 1.78
N ILE A 70 4.24 -12.90 1.92
CA ILE A 70 3.53 -13.54 0.81
C ILE A 70 2.05 -13.20 0.89
N LEU A 71 1.50 -12.68 -0.20
CA LEU A 71 0.08 -12.40 -0.34
C LEU A 71 -0.50 -13.30 -1.43
N ASN A 72 -1.59 -13.99 -1.09
CA ASN A 72 -2.41 -14.74 -2.02
C ASN A 72 -3.67 -13.95 -2.38
N LYS A 73 -4.42 -14.44 -3.35
CA LYS A 73 -5.70 -13.84 -3.76
C LYS A 73 -6.65 -13.70 -2.57
N GLY A 74 -7.08 -12.46 -2.32
CA GLY A 74 -7.99 -12.11 -1.24
C GLY A 74 -7.28 -11.66 0.04
N ASP A 75 -5.96 -11.84 0.13
CA ASP A 75 -5.18 -11.32 1.25
C ASP A 75 -5.04 -9.80 1.16
N ALA A 76 -4.97 -9.15 2.32
CA ALA A 76 -4.61 -7.75 2.45
C ALA A 76 -3.25 -7.64 3.15
N GLY A 77 -2.28 -7.02 2.46
CA GLY A 77 -0.98 -6.67 3.03
C GLY A 77 -0.95 -5.25 3.58
N TYR A 78 -0.07 -5.00 4.54
CA TYR A 78 0.24 -3.65 5.02
C TYR A 78 1.71 -3.34 4.82
N ILE A 79 1.98 -2.18 4.24
CA ILE A 79 3.31 -1.61 4.08
C ILE A 79 3.31 -0.27 4.80
N GLU A 80 4.16 -0.14 5.81
CA GLU A 80 4.33 1.13 6.53
C GLU A 80 5.00 2.18 5.63
N GLY A 81 4.49 3.40 5.67
CA GLY A 81 5.02 4.52 4.89
C GLY A 81 6.51 4.73 5.15
N GLY A 82 7.29 4.90 4.09
CA GLY A 82 8.75 5.06 4.18
C GLY A 82 9.55 3.76 4.30
N ARG A 83 8.92 2.58 4.39
CA ARG A 83 9.66 1.31 4.29
C ARG A 83 10.11 1.04 2.86
N ILE A 84 11.39 0.70 2.72
CA ILE A 84 12.00 0.26 1.47
C ILE A 84 11.56 -1.19 1.22
N HIS A 85 11.02 -1.46 0.03
CA HIS A 85 10.56 -2.78 -0.34
C HIS A 85 10.69 -3.05 -1.84
N ASP A 86 10.74 -4.33 -2.18
CA ASP A 86 10.66 -4.85 -3.55
C ASP A 86 9.43 -5.77 -3.64
N ALA A 87 8.53 -5.47 -4.56
CA ALA A 87 7.31 -6.22 -4.79
C ALA A 87 7.43 -7.04 -6.07
N LYS A 88 7.21 -8.36 -5.98
CA LYS A 88 7.33 -9.29 -7.10
C LYS A 88 6.06 -10.13 -7.24
N TYR A 89 5.54 -10.17 -8.45
CA TYR A 89 4.49 -11.12 -8.82
C TYR A 89 5.09 -12.52 -8.94
N LEU A 90 4.54 -13.46 -8.18
CA LEU A 90 4.91 -14.87 -8.25
C LEU A 90 4.00 -15.63 -9.21
N GLU A 91 2.78 -15.13 -9.40
CA GLU A 91 1.79 -15.60 -10.36
C GLU A 91 1.05 -14.38 -10.91
N ASP A 92 0.44 -14.51 -12.10
CA ASP A 92 -0.44 -13.49 -12.68
C ASP A 92 -1.48 -13.03 -11.64
N CYS A 93 -1.70 -11.71 -11.54
CA CYS A 93 -2.55 -11.17 -10.48
C CYS A 93 -3.11 -9.78 -10.81
N LYS A 94 -4.12 -9.41 -10.02
CA LYS A 94 -4.66 -8.06 -9.96
C LYS A 94 -4.44 -7.55 -8.55
N LEU A 95 -3.92 -6.33 -8.44
CA LEU A 95 -3.65 -5.69 -7.16
C LEU A 95 -4.45 -4.39 -7.07
N VAL A 96 -5.09 -4.18 -5.92
CA VAL A 96 -5.60 -2.88 -5.52
C VAL A 96 -4.69 -2.36 -4.43
N TYR A 97 -4.08 -1.21 -4.67
CA TYR A 97 -3.17 -0.58 -3.73
C TYR A 97 -3.76 0.75 -3.26
N VAL A 98 -3.81 0.92 -1.94
CA VAL A 98 -4.45 2.08 -1.29
C VAL A 98 -3.40 2.79 -0.46
N HIS A 99 -3.11 4.04 -0.80
CA HIS A 99 -2.12 4.87 -0.12
C HIS A 99 -2.77 5.84 0.86
N ASP A 100 -2.04 6.09 1.94
CA ASP A 100 -2.32 7.20 2.83
C ASP A 100 -1.87 8.50 2.14
N LYS A 101 -2.84 9.25 1.61
CA LYS A 101 -2.63 10.44 0.75
C LYS A 101 -2.08 10.11 -0.64
N GLN A 102 -1.79 11.16 -1.40
CA GLN A 102 -1.35 11.07 -2.79
C GLN A 102 -0.08 10.24 -2.92
N PHE A 103 -0.08 9.31 -3.88
CA PHE A 103 1.12 8.55 -4.20
C PHE A 103 2.17 9.44 -4.88
N GLY A 104 3.41 9.29 -4.47
CA GLY A 104 4.55 10.00 -5.05
C GLY A 104 5.64 9.03 -5.48
N PHE A 105 6.24 9.28 -6.64
CA PHE A 105 7.45 8.59 -7.08
C PHE A 105 8.67 9.43 -6.71
N ASP A 106 9.59 8.87 -5.93
CA ASP A 106 10.95 9.41 -5.80
C ASP A 106 11.81 8.83 -6.93
N ALA A 107 12.09 9.64 -7.96
CA ALA A 107 12.96 9.27 -9.07
C ALA A 107 14.44 9.28 -8.65
N ALA A 108 14.85 8.40 -7.73
CA ALA A 108 16.25 8.16 -7.43
C ALA A 108 16.78 7.00 -8.29
N ALA A 109 17.57 7.37 -9.30
CA ALA A 109 18.47 6.51 -10.10
C ALA A 109 17.85 5.34 -10.88
N ALA A 110 17.04 5.64 -11.90
CA ALA A 110 17.04 4.80 -13.09
C ALA A 110 18.32 5.12 -13.89
N SER A 111 19.41 4.39 -13.64
CA SER A 111 20.49 4.34 -14.61
C SER A 111 19.99 3.57 -15.84
N ALA A 112 19.95 4.27 -16.97
CA ALA A 112 19.75 3.69 -18.30
C ALA A 112 20.90 2.74 -18.68
#